data_AF-A0ABD2QBT3-F1
#
_entry.id   AF-A0ABD2QBT3-F1
#
_cell.length_a   1.000
_cell.length_b   1.000
_cell.length_c   1.000
_cell.angle_alpha   90.00
_cell.angle_beta   90.00
_cell.angle_gamma   90.00
#
_symmetry.space_group_name_H-M   'P 1'
#
loop_
_entity.id
_entity.type
_entity.pdbx_description
1 polymer ?
#
loop_
_entity_poly.entity_id
_entity_poly.type
_entity_poly.pdbx_seq_one_letter_code
_entity_poly.pdbx_strand_id
1 'polypeptide(L)'
;MATFLIDISCSSSKMYDQFLWSFESVIKDQLKNLRRFNIIKVQDSIIKFSESLVPVSSSSIEAAVEWLWSLQHLEPSQTFALPSAFQYAASLNENEAIYLFTENNTSIPAMETLLHLAESSPVPLNVVSYCCEKEADLNALAALAKRGRGTFHTYTIRMTVPNYQRSEVNFGAGKSGIVARNLHIGGPNKNWNKRRDCYLIFKELETCRDLLTRIKPLISNQPEPSKNSVSS
;
A
#
# COMPACT_ATOMS: atom_id res chain seq x y z
N MET A 1 6.29 4.76 -9.44
CA MET A 1 5.00 5.44 -9.21
C MET A 1 3.97 4.39 -8.83
N ALA A 2 2.97 4.72 -8.02
CA ALA A 2 2.02 3.69 -7.56
C ALA A 2 0.59 4.19 -7.40
N THR A 3 -0.38 3.30 -7.61
CA THR A 3 -1.80 3.56 -7.31
C THR A 3 -2.26 2.72 -6.12
N PHE A 4 -2.99 3.34 -5.21
CA PHE A 4 -3.51 2.72 -3.99
C PHE A 4 -5.01 2.50 -4.12
N LEU A 5 -5.45 1.24 -4.11
CA LEU A 5 -6.86 0.86 -4.08
C LEU A 5 -7.29 0.61 -2.63
N ILE A 6 -8.37 1.24 -2.20
CA ILE A 6 -8.95 1.08 -0.86
C ILE A 6 -10.27 0.32 -1.01
N ASP A 7 -10.30 -0.95 -0.65
CA ASP A 7 -11.48 -1.81 -0.53
C ASP A 7 -11.78 -2.07 0.95
N ILE A 8 -12.11 -1.00 1.67
CA ILE A 8 -12.38 -1.02 3.11
C ILE A 8 -13.77 -0.44 3.33
N SER A 9 -14.62 -1.19 4.03
CA SER A 9 -15.98 -0.76 4.35
C SER A 9 -16.20 -0.68 5.87
N CYS A 10 -15.51 -1.53 6.65
CA CYS A 10 -15.57 -1.62 8.11
C CYS A 10 -16.99 -1.74 8.69
N SER A 11 -17.23 -2.75 9.53
CA SER A 11 -18.55 -2.98 10.14
C SER A 11 -19.02 -1.90 11.12
N SER A 12 -18.15 -0.99 11.54
CA SER A 12 -18.49 0.12 12.43
C SER A 12 -17.72 1.38 12.08
N SER A 13 -18.35 2.53 12.31
CA SER A 13 -17.73 3.85 12.12
C SER A 13 -16.43 3.99 12.92
N LYS A 14 -16.36 3.41 14.13
CA LYS A 14 -15.11 3.39 14.91
C LYS A 14 -13.98 2.67 14.17
N MET A 15 -14.24 1.49 13.59
CA MET A 15 -13.21 0.76 12.82
C MET A 15 -12.82 1.50 11.53
N TYR A 16 -13.79 2.18 10.91
CA TYR A 16 -13.55 3.01 9.75
C TYR A 16 -12.64 4.21 10.08
N ASP A 17 -12.92 4.93 11.17
CA ASP A 17 -12.05 6.02 11.65
C ASP A 17 -10.63 5.51 11.92
N GLN A 18 -10.50 4.33 12.53
CA GLN A 18 -9.19 3.69 12.76
C GLN A 18 -8.45 3.41 11.46
N PHE A 19 -9.16 2.97 10.42
CA PHE A 19 -8.60 2.80 9.10
C PHE A 19 -8.15 4.14 8.53
N LEU A 20 -8.98 5.19 8.59
CA LEU A 20 -8.62 6.52 8.08
C LEU A 20 -7.34 7.05 8.75
N TRP A 21 -7.22 6.95 10.08
CA TRP A 21 -5.99 7.32 10.80
C TRP A 21 -4.77 6.51 10.35
N SER A 22 -4.95 5.21 10.18
CA SER A 22 -3.86 4.30 9.75
C SER A 22 -3.43 4.61 8.33
N PHE A 23 -4.37 4.86 7.43
CA PHE A 23 -4.12 5.16 6.04
C PHE A 23 -3.57 6.58 5.85
N GLU A 24 -4.01 7.57 6.64
CA GLU A 24 -3.37 8.89 6.70
C GLU A 24 -1.88 8.77 7.03
N SER A 25 -1.53 7.90 7.97
CA SER A 25 -0.13 7.64 8.31
C SER A 25 0.63 7.03 7.11
N VAL A 26 0.01 6.11 6.36
CA VAL A 26 0.57 5.58 5.10
C VAL A 26 0.80 6.70 4.08
N ILE A 27 -0.17 7.61 3.89
CA ILE A 27 -0.04 8.76 2.99
C ILE A 27 1.15 9.63 3.42
N LYS A 28 1.23 10.01 4.70
CA LYS A 28 2.27 10.92 5.21
C LYS A 28 3.66 10.29 5.25
N ASP A 29 3.76 8.99 5.51
CA ASP A 29 5.05 8.33 5.73
C ASP A 29 5.57 7.57 4.53
N GLN A 30 4.70 6.97 3.72
CA GLN A 30 5.10 6.11 2.60
C GLN A 30 4.98 6.82 1.26
N LEU A 31 3.87 7.51 0.99
CA LEU A 31 3.66 8.14 -0.31
C LEU A 31 4.64 9.28 -0.59
N LYS A 32 5.16 9.95 0.45
CA LYS A 32 6.19 11.00 0.32
C LYS A 32 7.47 10.55 -0.38
N ASN A 33 7.74 9.24 -0.40
CA ASN A 33 8.94 8.66 -1.01
C ASN A 33 8.71 8.25 -2.49
N LEU A 34 7.48 8.40 -2.98
CA LEU A 34 7.15 8.12 -4.38
C LEU A 34 7.39 9.36 -5.25
N ARG A 35 7.53 9.15 -6.56
CA ARG A 35 7.56 10.25 -7.53
C ARG A 35 6.16 10.77 -7.86
N ARG A 36 5.23 9.84 -8.09
CA ARG A 36 3.82 10.10 -8.37
C ARG A 36 2.95 9.03 -7.74
N PHE A 37 1.73 9.40 -7.38
CA PHE A 37 0.75 8.49 -6.81
C PHE A 37 -0.67 8.79 -7.27
N ASN A 38 -1.58 7.83 -7.06
CA ASN A 38 -3.02 8.07 -7.08
C ASN A 38 -3.69 7.18 -6.02
N ILE A 39 -4.88 7.58 -5.56
CA ILE A 39 -5.66 6.84 -4.56
C ILE A 39 -7.08 6.67 -5.09
N ILE A 40 -7.62 5.46 -4.93
CA ILE A 40 -8.94 5.08 -5.43
C ILE A 40 -9.66 4.32 -4.32
N LYS A 41 -10.79 4.84 -3.87
CA LYS A 41 -11.72 4.14 -2.98
C LYS A 41 -12.68 3.31 -3.82
N VAL A 42 -12.87 2.06 -3.40
CA VAL A 42 -13.76 1.09 -4.00
C VAL A 42 -14.80 0.67 -2.97
N GLN A 43 -16.06 0.66 -3.39
CA GLN A 43 -17.19 0.03 -2.69
C GLN A 43 -18.24 -0.34 -3.76
N ASP A 44 -19.43 0.25 -3.71
CA ASP A 44 -20.45 0.09 -4.77
C ASP A 44 -20.01 0.77 -6.07
N SER A 45 -19.22 1.85 -5.95
CA SER A 45 -18.65 2.60 -7.07
C SER A 45 -17.17 2.92 -6.83
N ILE A 46 -16.54 3.50 -7.84
CA ILE A 46 -15.13 3.90 -7.82
C ILE A 46 -15.07 5.40 -7.56
N ILE A 47 -14.43 5.80 -6.47
CA ILE A 47 -14.19 7.20 -6.12
C ILE A 47 -12.69 7.44 -6.21
N LYS A 48 -12.27 8.39 -7.04
CA LYS A 48 -10.86 8.65 -7.32
C LYS A 48 -10.43 9.94 -6.63
N PHE A 49 -9.22 9.97 -6.10
CA PHE A 49 -8.58 11.20 -5.66
C PHE A 49 -8.21 12.08 -6.86
N SER A 50 -7.67 11.48 -7.91
CA SER A 50 -7.34 12.17 -9.17
C SER A 50 -7.61 11.27 -10.38
N GLU A 51 -7.82 11.88 -11.54
CA GLU A 51 -7.96 11.19 -12.82
C GLU A 51 -6.62 10.69 -13.40
N SER A 52 -5.49 10.99 -12.75
CA SER A 52 -4.16 10.54 -13.17
C SER A 52 -3.20 10.44 -11.99
N LEU A 53 -1.98 9.94 -12.23
CA LEU A 53 -0.91 9.93 -11.23
C LEU A 53 -0.39 11.36 -10.97
N VAL A 54 -0.63 11.87 -9.75
CA VAL A 54 -0.19 13.20 -9.34
C VAL A 54 1.26 13.15 -8.82
N PRO A 55 2.10 14.16 -9.12
CA PRO A 55 3.42 14.29 -8.49
C PRO A 55 3.32 14.43 -6.97
N VAL A 56 4.29 13.87 -6.27
CA VAL A 56 4.40 14.05 -4.81
C VAL A 56 4.92 15.44 -4.50
N SER A 57 4.15 16.19 -3.71
CA SER A 57 4.48 17.48 -3.11
C SER A 57 3.78 17.59 -1.76
N SER A 58 4.18 18.56 -0.91
CA SER A 58 3.46 18.81 0.35
C SER A 58 1.97 19.07 0.10
N SER A 59 1.65 19.85 -0.93
CA SER A 59 0.27 20.14 -1.31
C SER A 59 -0.52 18.93 -1.79
N SER A 60 0.08 18.02 -2.58
CA SER A 60 -0.64 16.84 -3.06
C SER A 60 -0.85 15.81 -1.95
N ILE A 61 0.09 15.71 -1.00
CA ILE A 61 -0.06 14.90 0.21
C ILE A 61 -1.16 15.46 1.13
N GLU A 62 -1.19 16.77 1.37
CA GLU A 62 -2.25 17.42 2.15
C GLU A 62 -3.62 17.23 1.50
N ALA A 63 -3.74 17.48 0.19
CA ALA A 63 -4.98 17.28 -0.55
C ALA A 63 -5.46 15.82 -0.53
N ALA A 64 -4.53 14.85 -0.57
CA ALA A 64 -4.88 13.43 -0.46
C ALA A 64 -5.41 13.06 0.92
N VAL A 65 -4.86 13.67 1.99
CA VAL A 65 -5.36 13.51 3.36
C VAL A 65 -6.74 14.15 3.51
N GLU A 66 -6.95 15.37 3.01
CA GLU A 66 -8.26 16.02 3.03
C GLU A 66 -9.31 15.20 2.26
N TRP A 67 -8.94 14.70 1.08
CA TRP A 67 -9.80 13.81 0.29
C TRP A 67 -10.15 12.54 1.06
N LEU A 68 -9.17 11.88 1.70
CA LEU A 68 -9.39 10.68 2.52
C LEU A 68 -10.42 10.94 3.63
N TRP A 69 -10.29 12.05 4.35
CA TRP A 69 -11.21 12.42 5.43
C TRP A 69 -12.56 12.93 4.94
N SER A 70 -12.68 13.31 3.67
CA SER A 70 -13.97 13.65 3.04
C SER A 70 -14.80 12.43 2.64
N LEU A 71 -14.21 11.23 2.63
CA LEU A 71 -14.91 10.00 2.28
C LEU A 71 -15.99 9.68 3.32
N GLN A 72 -17.18 9.34 2.83
CA GLN A 72 -18.28 8.92 3.69
C GLN A 72 -18.11 7.45 4.10
N HIS A 73 -18.34 7.17 5.38
CA HIS A 73 -18.53 5.79 5.82
C HIS A 73 -19.90 5.31 5.33
N LEU A 74 -19.88 4.34 4.42
CA LEU A 74 -21.08 3.70 3.90
C LEU A 74 -21.27 2.34 4.57
N GLU A 75 -22.51 1.88 4.64
CA GLU A 75 -22.83 0.56 5.19
C GLU A 75 -22.04 -0.55 4.48
N PRO A 76 -21.54 -1.55 5.23
CA PRO A 76 -20.79 -2.65 4.64
C PRO A 76 -21.63 -3.40 3.59
N SER A 77 -21.14 -3.41 2.35
CA SER A 77 -21.71 -4.14 1.23
C SER A 77 -20.63 -4.98 0.57
N GLN A 78 -21.03 -6.07 -0.11
CA GLN A 78 -20.08 -6.81 -0.92
C GLN A 78 -19.57 -5.93 -2.06
N THR A 79 -18.25 -5.86 -2.24
CA THR A 79 -17.64 -5.05 -3.29
C THR A 79 -17.67 -5.80 -4.63
N PHE A 80 -18.19 -5.15 -5.67
CA PHE A 80 -18.19 -5.68 -7.05
C PHE A 80 -17.30 -4.87 -8.01
N ALA A 81 -17.01 -3.61 -7.68
CA ALA A 81 -16.31 -2.68 -8.56
C ALA A 81 -14.77 -2.80 -8.54
N LEU A 82 -14.23 -3.72 -7.75
CA LEU A 82 -12.77 -3.87 -7.57
C LEU A 82 -12.01 -4.22 -8.87
N PRO A 83 -12.50 -5.12 -9.75
CA PRO A 83 -11.86 -5.38 -11.04
C PRO A 83 -11.77 -4.14 -11.93
N SER A 84 -12.83 -3.33 -11.96
CA SER A 84 -12.86 -2.08 -12.73
C SER A 84 -11.88 -1.04 -12.19
N ALA A 85 -11.74 -0.95 -10.87
CA ALA A 85 -10.74 -0.08 -10.24
C ALA A 85 -9.31 -0.53 -10.54
N PHE A 86 -9.05 -1.84 -10.51
CA PHE A 86 -7.77 -2.41 -10.91
C PHE A 86 -7.44 -2.13 -12.36
N GLN A 87 -8.37 -2.36 -13.28
CA GLN A 87 -8.17 -2.12 -14.71
C GLN A 87 -7.88 -0.65 -15.00
N TYR A 88 -8.60 0.26 -14.35
CA TYR A 88 -8.31 1.69 -14.43
C TYR A 88 -6.90 2.01 -13.93
N ALA A 89 -6.53 1.51 -12.75
CA ALA A 89 -5.19 1.74 -12.20
C ALA A 89 -4.07 1.15 -13.08
N ALA A 90 -4.29 -0.02 -13.69
CA ALA A 90 -3.35 -0.66 -14.61
C ALA A 90 -3.24 0.08 -15.95
N SER A 91 -4.28 0.83 -16.35
CA SER A 91 -4.27 1.66 -17.55
C SER A 91 -3.54 3.00 -17.39
N LEU A 92 -3.23 3.40 -16.16
CA LEU A 92 -2.48 4.64 -15.90
C LEU A 92 -1.04 4.49 -16.39
N ASN A 93 -0.64 5.35 -17.32
CA ASN A 93 0.74 5.40 -17.82
C ASN A 93 1.73 5.60 -16.67
N GLU A 94 2.90 4.95 -16.77
CA GLU A 94 3.97 4.99 -15.76
C GLU A 94 3.62 4.40 -14.39
N ASN A 95 2.47 3.75 -14.23
CA ASN A 95 2.13 3.08 -12.97
C ASN A 95 2.98 1.80 -12.81
N GLU A 96 3.89 1.80 -11.84
CA GLU A 96 4.85 0.71 -11.62
C GLU A 96 4.32 -0.34 -10.65
N ALA A 97 3.31 0.00 -9.84
CA ALA A 97 2.72 -0.92 -8.87
C ALA A 97 1.31 -0.49 -8.46
N ILE A 98 0.47 -1.47 -8.17
CA ILE A 98 -0.85 -1.28 -7.56
C ILE A 98 -0.81 -1.86 -6.14
N TYR A 99 -1.34 -1.14 -5.16
CA TYR A 99 -1.46 -1.58 -3.77
C TYR A 99 -2.94 -1.66 -3.37
N LEU A 100 -3.44 -2.86 -3.13
CA LEU A 100 -4.81 -3.10 -2.66
C LEU A 100 -4.84 -3.22 -1.14
N PHE A 101 -5.57 -2.33 -0.47
CA PHE A 101 -5.91 -2.42 0.95
C PHE A 101 -7.31 -3.00 1.06
N THR A 102 -7.48 -4.17 1.67
CA THR A 102 -8.78 -4.86 1.69
C THR A 102 -9.05 -5.62 2.99
N GLU A 103 -10.33 -5.66 3.37
CA GLU A 103 -10.90 -6.54 4.42
C GLU A 103 -11.35 -7.90 3.85
N ASN A 104 -11.17 -8.14 2.55
CA ASN A 104 -11.67 -9.28 1.78
C ASN A 104 -13.21 -9.40 1.74
N ASN A 105 -13.90 -8.27 1.60
CA ASN A 105 -15.37 -8.24 1.43
C ASN A 105 -15.80 -8.18 -0.05
N THR A 106 -14.87 -8.42 -0.97
CA THR A 106 -15.16 -8.48 -2.41
C THR A 106 -15.91 -9.77 -2.74
N SER A 107 -16.92 -9.67 -3.62
CA SER A 107 -17.71 -10.84 -4.04
C SER A 107 -16.84 -11.86 -4.78
N ILE A 108 -17.20 -13.15 -4.71
CA ILE A 108 -16.44 -14.23 -5.37
C ILE A 108 -16.26 -13.97 -6.87
N PRO A 109 -17.30 -13.60 -7.66
CA PRO A 109 -17.12 -13.34 -9.09
C PRO A 109 -16.17 -12.17 -9.39
N ALA A 110 -16.22 -11.13 -8.54
CA ALA A 110 -15.32 -9.98 -8.68
C ALA A 110 -13.88 -10.38 -8.33
N MET A 111 -13.66 -11.21 -7.31
CA MET A 111 -12.33 -11.74 -6.98
C MET A 111 -11.74 -12.61 -8.10
N GLU A 112 -12.55 -13.48 -8.72
CA GLU A 112 -12.11 -14.29 -9.87
C GLU A 112 -11.74 -13.42 -11.07
N THR A 113 -12.55 -12.40 -11.36
CA THR A 113 -12.26 -11.44 -12.44
C THR A 113 -10.97 -10.66 -12.16
N LEU A 114 -10.80 -10.17 -10.92
CA LEU A 114 -9.59 -9.47 -10.50
C LEU A 114 -8.34 -10.35 -10.67
N LEU A 115 -8.45 -11.63 -10.35
CA LEU A 115 -7.35 -12.59 -10.47
C LEU A 115 -6.86 -12.71 -11.91
N HIS A 116 -7.77 -12.88 -12.87
CA HIS A 116 -7.43 -12.94 -14.29
C HIS A 116 -6.81 -11.63 -14.81
N LEU A 117 -7.33 -10.48 -14.35
CA LEU A 117 -6.75 -9.18 -14.69
C LEU A 117 -5.35 -9.00 -14.11
N ALA A 118 -5.12 -9.42 -12.86
CA ALA A 118 -3.83 -9.31 -12.20
C ALA A 118 -2.75 -10.18 -12.84
N GLU A 119 -3.11 -11.37 -13.34
CA GLU A 119 -2.18 -12.26 -14.06
C GLU A 119 -1.76 -11.73 -15.41
N SER A 120 -2.68 -11.08 -16.13
CA SER A 120 -2.44 -10.55 -17.47
C SER A 120 -1.82 -9.15 -17.47
N SER A 121 -2.03 -8.38 -16.39
CA SER A 121 -1.49 -7.03 -16.24
C SER A 121 0.04 -7.05 -16.15
N PRO A 122 0.77 -6.15 -16.84
CA PRO A 122 2.20 -5.96 -16.66
C PRO A 122 2.54 -5.27 -15.33
N VAL A 123 1.57 -4.60 -14.68
CA VAL A 123 1.74 -3.89 -13.41
C VAL A 123 1.49 -4.83 -12.23
N PRO A 124 2.45 -4.99 -11.29
CA PRO A 124 2.30 -5.89 -10.15
C PRO A 124 1.20 -5.42 -9.17
N LEU A 125 0.44 -6.39 -8.64
CA LEU A 125 -0.59 -6.19 -7.63
C LEU A 125 -0.07 -6.62 -6.24
N ASN A 126 0.25 -5.64 -5.40
CA ASN A 126 0.52 -5.84 -3.99
C ASN A 126 -0.78 -5.79 -3.20
N VAL A 127 -0.90 -6.65 -2.19
CA VAL A 127 -2.12 -6.75 -1.37
C VAL A 127 -1.75 -6.57 0.10
N VAL A 128 -2.47 -5.69 0.78
CA VAL A 128 -2.38 -5.43 2.21
C VAL A 128 -3.73 -5.83 2.82
N SER A 129 -3.76 -6.95 3.54
CA SER A 129 -4.95 -7.32 4.30
C SER A 129 -5.03 -6.44 5.55
N TYR A 130 -6.17 -5.79 5.76
CA TYR A 130 -6.43 -4.94 6.91
C TYR A 130 -7.44 -5.62 7.83
N CYS A 131 -7.02 -5.94 9.05
CA CYS A 131 -7.83 -6.54 10.10
C CYS A 131 -8.59 -7.83 9.71
N CYS A 132 -8.20 -8.50 8.63
CA CYS A 132 -8.76 -9.78 8.22
C CYS A 132 -8.26 -10.92 9.11
N GLU A 133 -9.14 -11.64 9.81
CA GLU A 133 -8.75 -12.68 10.78
C GLU A 133 -8.80 -14.12 10.24
N LYS A 134 -9.62 -14.36 9.22
CA LYS A 134 -9.88 -15.70 8.66
C LYS A 134 -8.69 -16.17 7.84
N GLU A 135 -8.14 -17.33 8.20
CA GLU A 135 -6.97 -17.89 7.51
C GLU A 135 -7.24 -18.19 6.02
N ALA A 136 -8.44 -18.67 5.68
CA ALA A 136 -8.84 -18.92 4.31
C ALA A 136 -8.77 -17.65 3.44
N ASP A 137 -9.25 -16.52 3.98
CA ASP A 137 -9.23 -15.22 3.30
C ASP A 137 -7.81 -14.70 3.14
N LEU A 138 -6.98 -14.81 4.19
CA LEU A 138 -5.56 -14.44 4.11
C LEU A 138 -4.81 -15.26 3.05
N ASN A 139 -5.07 -16.57 2.98
CA ASN A 139 -4.46 -17.44 1.97
C ASN A 139 -4.93 -17.09 0.55
N ALA A 140 -6.22 -16.76 0.37
CA ALA A 140 -6.77 -16.33 -0.92
C ALA A 140 -6.12 -15.01 -1.39
N LEU A 141 -6.03 -14.01 -0.50
CA LEU A 141 -5.37 -12.74 -0.79
C LEU A 141 -3.87 -12.90 -1.08
N ALA A 142 -3.18 -13.79 -0.35
CA ALA A 142 -1.78 -14.10 -0.62
C ALA A 142 -1.58 -14.77 -1.99
N ALA A 143 -2.49 -15.67 -2.37
CA ALA A 143 -2.49 -16.28 -3.70
C ALA A 143 -2.76 -15.25 -4.81
N LEU A 144 -3.68 -14.31 -4.58
CA LEU A 144 -3.94 -13.17 -5.48
C LEU A 144 -2.69 -12.32 -5.70
N ALA A 145 -2.04 -11.87 -4.62
CA ALA A 145 -0.82 -11.06 -4.73
C ALA A 145 0.28 -11.79 -5.50
N LYS A 146 0.48 -13.08 -5.19
CA LYS A 146 1.48 -13.92 -5.88
C LYS A 146 1.18 -14.05 -7.38
N ARG A 147 -0.09 -14.31 -7.75
CA ARG A 147 -0.53 -14.40 -9.15
C ARG A 147 -0.41 -13.07 -9.88
N GLY A 148 -0.64 -11.96 -9.18
CA GLY A 148 -0.39 -10.60 -9.64
C GLY A 148 1.08 -10.15 -9.56
N ARG A 149 2.04 -11.06 -9.34
CA ARG A 149 3.49 -10.78 -9.27
C ARG A 149 3.87 -9.69 -8.25
N GLY A 150 3.03 -9.51 -7.23
CA GLY A 150 3.26 -8.57 -6.14
C GLY A 150 3.48 -9.26 -4.80
N THR A 151 3.51 -8.44 -3.75
CA THR A 151 3.76 -8.86 -2.37
C THR A 151 2.49 -8.85 -1.55
N PHE A 152 2.40 -9.78 -0.59
CA PHE A 152 1.30 -9.84 0.35
C PHE A 152 1.76 -9.38 1.72
N HIS A 153 1.01 -8.47 2.32
CA HIS A 153 1.22 -7.94 3.66
C HIS A 153 -0.05 -8.11 4.48
N THR A 154 0.12 -8.31 5.80
CA THR A 154 -1.01 -8.35 6.74
C THR A 154 -0.82 -7.29 7.80
N TYR A 155 -1.91 -6.61 8.13
CA TYR A 155 -1.94 -5.62 9.19
C TYR A 155 -3.16 -5.86 10.09
N THR A 156 -2.93 -5.89 11.40
CA THR A 156 -4.00 -5.96 12.39
C THR A 156 -3.73 -4.93 13.47
N ILE A 157 -4.74 -4.12 13.79
CA ILE A 157 -4.66 -3.22 14.95
C ILE A 157 -4.68 -4.07 16.21
N ARG A 158 -3.64 -3.92 17.04
CA ARG A 158 -3.50 -4.69 18.29
C ARG A 158 -3.88 -3.86 19.51
N MET A 159 -3.63 -2.55 19.46
CA MET A 159 -3.86 -1.66 20.58
C MET A 159 -4.14 -0.23 20.10
N THR A 160 -5.06 0.46 20.76
CA THR A 160 -5.26 1.90 20.63
C THR A 160 -4.80 2.56 21.92
N VAL A 161 -3.85 3.48 21.84
CA VAL A 161 -3.39 4.27 22.99
C VAL A 161 -3.69 5.75 22.75
N PRO A 162 -4.19 6.48 23.76
CA PRO A 162 -4.34 7.92 23.65
C PRO A 162 -2.95 8.58 23.60
N ASN A 163 -2.69 9.31 22.53
CA ASN A 163 -1.52 10.15 22.31
C ASN A 163 -1.91 11.60 22.58
N TYR A 164 -1.42 12.15 23.69
CA TYR A 164 -1.67 13.53 24.08
C TYR A 164 -0.61 14.43 23.47
N GLN A 165 -1.00 15.23 22.48
CA GLN A 165 -0.13 16.26 21.91
C GLN A 165 -0.56 17.62 22.45
N ARG A 166 0.44 18.46 22.76
CA ARG A 166 0.22 19.83 23.19
C ARG A 166 -0.15 20.64 21.95
N SER A 167 -1.32 21.29 21.92
CA SER A 167 -1.63 22.24 20.86
C SER A 167 -0.67 23.43 20.92
N GLU A 168 -0.29 23.95 19.75
CA GLU A 168 0.48 25.19 19.65
C GLU A 168 -0.28 26.34 20.33
N VAL A 169 0.46 27.13 21.12
CA VAL A 169 -0.12 28.20 21.92
C VAL A 169 -0.51 29.35 20.99
N ASN A 170 -1.80 29.53 20.75
CA ASN A 170 -2.32 30.76 20.16
C ASN A 170 -2.26 31.87 21.23
N PHE A 171 -1.20 32.68 21.20
CA PHE A 171 -0.94 33.77 22.14
C PHE A 171 -2.08 34.82 22.21
N GLY A 172 -2.98 34.86 21.22
CA GLY A 172 -4.16 35.74 21.21
C GLY A 172 -5.39 35.24 21.97
N ALA A 173 -5.47 33.95 22.32
CA ALA A 173 -6.69 33.33 22.87
C ALA A 173 -6.57 32.78 24.30
N GLY A 174 -5.36 32.79 24.89
CA GLY A 174 -5.15 32.38 26.30
C GLY A 174 -5.51 30.92 26.63
N LYS A 175 -5.77 30.06 25.64
CA LYS A 175 -6.17 28.67 25.83
C LYS A 175 -5.09 27.72 25.32
N SER A 176 -4.34 27.12 26.26
CA SER A 176 -3.50 25.95 26.01
C SER A 176 -4.39 24.69 26.07
N GLY A 177 -4.68 24.08 24.93
CA GLY A 177 -5.42 22.81 24.85
C GLY A 177 -4.49 21.59 24.81
N ILE A 178 -4.88 20.50 25.46
CA ILE A 178 -4.32 19.17 25.19
C ILE A 178 -5.22 18.53 24.14
N VAL A 179 -4.67 18.16 22.98
CA VAL A 179 -5.39 17.37 21.97
C VAL A 179 -5.03 15.91 22.18
N ALA A 180 -6.02 15.10 22.55
CA ALA A 180 -5.90 13.65 22.56
C ALA A 180 -6.16 13.13 21.14
N ARG A 181 -5.14 12.59 20.49
CA ARG A 181 -5.30 11.76 19.27
C ARG A 181 -5.14 10.30 19.64
N ASN A 182 -5.94 9.42 19.06
CA ASN A 182 -5.76 7.98 19.27
C ASN A 182 -4.62 7.47 18.38
N LEU A 183 -3.52 6.99 18.98
CA LEU A 183 -2.45 6.30 18.29
C LEU A 183 -2.80 4.80 18.20
N HIS A 184 -2.88 4.29 16.97
CA HIS A 184 -3.17 2.89 16.69
C HIS A 184 -1.87 2.13 16.49
N ILE A 185 -1.54 1.26 17.45
CA ILE A 185 -0.38 0.38 17.37
C ILE A 185 -0.85 -0.94 16.76
N GLY A 186 -0.52 -1.13 15.48
CA GLY A 186 -0.74 -2.37 14.76
C GLY A 186 0.51 -3.23 14.63
N GLY A 187 0.35 -4.37 14.00
CA GLY A 187 1.44 -5.26 13.63
C GLY A 187 0.95 -6.42 12.75
N PRO A 188 1.85 -7.28 12.26
CA PRO A 188 1.47 -8.41 11.41
C PRO A 188 0.45 -9.31 12.13
N ASN A 189 -0.49 -9.85 11.36
CA ASN A 189 -1.56 -10.68 11.89
C ASN A 189 -0.97 -11.88 12.66
N LYS A 190 -1.58 -12.24 13.81
CA LYS A 190 -1.14 -13.38 14.64
C LYS A 190 -1.31 -14.72 13.91
N ASN A 191 -2.33 -14.83 13.07
CA ASN A 191 -2.69 -16.02 12.29
C ASN A 191 -1.88 -16.11 10.99
N TRP A 192 -1.17 -15.05 10.59
CA TRP A 192 -0.28 -15.08 9.44
C TRP A 192 1.09 -15.66 9.84
N ASN A 193 1.54 -16.69 9.11
CA ASN A 193 2.72 -17.45 9.47
C ASN A 193 4.01 -16.65 9.21
N LYS A 194 4.39 -15.80 10.18
CA LYS A 194 5.57 -14.92 10.16
C LYS A 194 6.89 -15.60 9.79
N ARG A 195 6.99 -16.93 9.93
CA ARG A 195 8.17 -17.70 9.53
C ARG A 195 8.37 -17.73 8.02
N ARG A 196 7.30 -17.61 7.21
CA ARG A 196 7.41 -17.59 5.74
C ARG A 196 8.06 -16.31 5.23
N ASP A 197 7.69 -15.15 5.76
CA ASP A 197 8.22 -13.87 5.29
C ASP A 197 9.69 -13.70 5.69
N CYS A 198 10.05 -14.07 6.94
CA CYS A 198 11.45 -14.14 7.33
C CYS A 198 12.24 -15.13 6.47
N TYR A 199 11.67 -16.31 6.18
CA TYR A 199 12.31 -17.31 5.32
C TYR A 199 12.50 -16.81 3.89
N LEU A 200 11.52 -16.10 3.32
CA LEU A 200 11.62 -15.48 2.00
C LEU A 200 12.73 -14.42 1.97
N ILE A 201 12.80 -13.54 2.97
CA ILE A 201 13.87 -12.55 3.09
C ILE A 201 15.24 -13.23 3.21
N PHE A 202 15.36 -14.27 4.03
CA PHE A 202 16.61 -15.05 4.13
C PHE A 202 16.98 -15.72 2.81
N LYS A 203 16.01 -16.31 2.12
CA LYS A 203 16.21 -16.97 0.83
C LYS A 203 16.62 -15.97 -0.27
N GLU A 204 15.98 -14.81 -0.31
CA GLU A 204 16.34 -13.72 -1.24
C GLU A 204 17.74 -13.20 -0.94
N LEU A 205 18.09 -13.00 0.33
CA LEU A 205 19.44 -12.63 0.75
C LEU A 205 20.49 -13.65 0.33
N GLU A 206 20.23 -14.95 0.49
CA GLU A 206 21.13 -16.01 0.03
C GLU A 206 21.28 -15.98 -1.49
N THR A 207 20.15 -15.86 -2.21
CA THR A 207 20.17 -15.76 -3.68
C THR A 207 20.98 -14.54 -4.15
N CYS A 208 20.81 -13.39 -3.50
CA CYS A 208 21.59 -12.18 -3.78
C CYS A 208 23.08 -12.39 -3.53
N ARG A 209 23.47 -13.06 -2.43
CA ARG A 209 24.87 -13.38 -2.12
C ARG A 209 25.49 -14.30 -3.18
N ASP A 210 24.76 -15.30 -3.64
CA ASP A 210 25.22 -16.22 -4.67
C ASP A 210 25.44 -15.50 -6.00
N LEU A 211 24.47 -14.67 -6.41
CA LEU A 211 24.60 -13.83 -7.61
C LEU A 211 25.79 -12.88 -7.51
N LEU A 212 25.99 -12.26 -6.36
CA LEU A 212 27.09 -11.32 -6.14
C LEU A 212 28.46 -12.02 -6.19
N THR A 213 28.53 -13.27 -5.71
CA THR A 213 29.72 -14.13 -5.82
C THR A 213 30.03 -14.50 -7.27
N ARG A 214 28.99 -14.67 -8.12
CA ARG A 214 29.15 -14.95 -9.55
C ARG A 214 29.51 -13.72 -10.38
N ILE A 215 29.00 -12.54 -10.00
CA ILE A 215 29.22 -11.29 -10.74
C ILE A 215 30.56 -10.63 -10.39
N LYS A 216 31.01 -10.69 -9.12
CA LYS A 216 32.28 -10.08 -8.67
C LYS A 216 33.50 -10.43 -9.55
N PRO A 217 33.74 -11.71 -9.92
CA PRO A 217 34.88 -12.10 -10.75
C PRO A 217 34.79 -11.57 -12.18
N LEU A 218 33.58 -11.40 -12.71
CA LEU A 218 33.35 -10.89 -14.07
C LEU A 218 33.70 -9.40 -14.15
N ILE A 219 33.45 -8.65 -13.07
CA ILE A 219 33.80 -7.23 -12.96
C ILE A 219 35.30 -7.05 -12.71
N SER A 220 35.93 -7.91 -11.89
CA SER A 220 37.36 -7.81 -11.62
C SER A 220 38.25 -8.21 -12.81
N ASN A 221 37.72 -8.99 -13.74
CA ASN A 221 38.44 -9.46 -14.92
C ASN A 221 38.15 -8.63 -16.19
N GLN A 222 37.50 -7.46 -16.06
CA GLN A 222 37.37 -6.53 -17.18
C GLN A 222 38.73 -5.87 -17.46
N PRO A 223 39.31 -6.03 -18.66
CA PRO A 223 40.51 -5.27 -19.03
C PRO A 223 40.17 -3.77 -19.09
N GLU A 224 41.06 -2.92 -18.57
CA GLU A 224 40.88 -1.47 -18.63
C GLU A 224 40.69 -0.99 -20.07
N PRO A 225 39.77 -0.03 -20.33
CA PRO A 225 39.63 0.56 -21.65
C PRO A 225 40.95 1.21 -22.05
N SER A 226 41.52 0.74 -23.17
CA SER A 226 42.77 1.24 -23.71
C SER A 226 42.67 2.74 -23.97
N LYS A 227 43.45 3.52 -23.21
CA LYS A 227 43.75 4.91 -23.54
C LYS A 227 44.65 4.92 -24.77
N ASN A 228 44.08 4.75 -25.96
CA ASN A 228 44.78 5.09 -27.19
C ASN A 228 44.69 6.61 -27.39
N SER A 229 45.73 7.26 -26.91
CA SER A 229 46.23 8.53 -27.43
C SER A 229 46.36 8.43 -28.96
N VAL A 230 45.55 9.19 -29.70
CA VAL A 230 45.92 9.61 -31.04
C VAL A 230 46.28 11.09 -30.94
N SER A 231 47.54 11.32 -30.59
CA SER A 231 48.28 12.50 -30.98
C SER A 231 48.85 12.23 -32.37
N SER A 232 48.32 12.87 -33.40
CA SER A 232 48.98 13.40 -34.61
C SER A 232 47.93 13.95 -35.56
#